data_AF-X0S6U9-F1
#
_entry.id   AF-X0S6U9-F1
#
_cell.length_a   1.000
_cell.length_b   1.000
_cell.length_c   1.000
_cell.angle_alpha   90.00
_cell.angle_beta   90.00
_cell.angle_gamma   90.00
#
_symmetry.space_group_name_H-M   'P 1'
#
loop_
_entity.id
_entity.type
_entity.pdbx_description
1 polymer ?
#
loop_
_entity_poly.entity_id
_entity_poly.type
_entity_poly.pdbx_seq_one_letter_code
_entity_poly.pdbx_strand_id
1 'polypeptide(L)'
;YANLLYVFLTFPIGLTFFIYAWVCLPLLVGLSVFVVVLPILYIFLWTLPRLILIIGYLTELFVGLPVPIKDDIPKEIVGSFFTKALNAVKDKRIGKSLVYSMFLALPYGTFVFSIMTFLLSLSGALIAMPIVFAIQYTQSILPVDWIDWLIAHVPLGGIIPIMIVAFFLGIGLFPVVLQISNKLAIFHARMVQKALVR
;
A
#
# COMPACT_ATOMS: atom_id res chain seq x y z
N TYR A 1 9.77 2.35 -20.42
CA TYR A 1 10.51 2.71 -19.18
C TYR A 1 9.70 3.58 -18.21
N ALA A 2 8.82 4.49 -18.67
CA ALA A 2 7.97 5.30 -17.79
C ALA A 2 7.13 4.48 -16.78
N ASN A 3 6.59 3.32 -17.17
CA ASN A 3 5.81 2.46 -16.26
C ASN A 3 6.59 1.88 -15.07
N LEU A 4 7.89 1.60 -15.22
CA LEU A 4 8.70 1.09 -14.10
C LEU A 4 9.01 2.21 -13.10
N LEU A 5 9.34 3.39 -13.61
CA LEU A 5 9.56 4.59 -12.80
C LEU A 5 8.27 5.02 -12.09
N TYR A 6 7.13 4.93 -12.78
CA TYR A 6 5.81 5.09 -12.19
C TYR A 6 5.59 4.15 -11.02
N VAL A 7 5.75 2.84 -11.21
CA VAL A 7 5.52 1.87 -10.12
C VAL A 7 6.49 2.12 -8.96
N PHE A 8 7.75 2.45 -9.26
CA PHE A 8 8.76 2.76 -8.24
C PHE A 8 8.42 4.01 -7.42
N LEU A 9 7.89 5.09 -8.03
CA LEU A 9 7.47 6.31 -7.31
C LEU A 9 6.12 6.14 -6.62
N THR A 10 5.19 5.44 -7.24
CA THR A 10 3.81 5.31 -6.72
C THR A 10 3.76 4.35 -5.52
N PHE A 11 4.69 3.40 -5.43
CA PHE A 11 4.78 2.46 -4.32
C PHE A 11 5.01 3.13 -2.94
N PRO A 12 6.08 3.92 -2.70
CA PRO A 12 6.30 4.57 -1.41
C PRO A 12 5.20 5.59 -1.07
N ILE A 13 4.65 6.25 -2.08
CA ILE A 13 3.55 7.20 -1.93
C ILE A 13 2.28 6.47 -1.48
N GLY A 14 1.90 5.40 -2.17
CA GLY A 14 0.77 4.54 -1.80
C GLY A 14 0.92 3.91 -0.43
N LEU A 15 2.13 3.48 -0.07
CA LEU A 15 2.44 2.93 1.25
C LEU A 15 2.32 3.98 2.35
N THR A 16 2.78 5.21 2.10
CA THR A 16 2.59 6.34 3.02
C THR A 16 1.11 6.61 3.25
N PHE A 17 0.26 6.54 2.22
CA PHE A 17 -1.19 6.70 2.37
C PHE A 17 -1.85 5.58 3.14
N PHE A 18 -1.43 4.34 2.87
CA PHE A 18 -1.94 3.21 3.60
C PHE A 18 -1.63 3.33 5.09
N ILE A 19 -0.37 3.65 5.45
CA ILE A 19 0.03 3.88 6.84
C ILE A 19 -0.73 5.06 7.44
N TYR A 20 -0.83 6.18 6.73
CA TYR A 20 -1.55 7.36 7.20
C TYR A 20 -3.02 7.05 7.51
N ALA A 21 -3.72 6.36 6.60
CA ALA A 21 -5.11 5.95 6.81
C ALA A 21 -5.23 4.93 7.95
N TRP A 22 -4.33 3.94 8.01
CA TRP A 22 -4.32 2.89 9.03
C TRP A 22 -3.99 3.41 10.44
N VAL A 23 -3.23 4.50 10.56
CA VAL A 23 -2.96 5.15 11.85
C VAL A 23 -4.07 6.13 12.21
N CYS A 24 -4.45 7.01 11.30
CA CYS A 24 -5.40 8.07 11.60
C CYS A 24 -6.82 7.54 11.84
N LEU A 25 -7.32 6.56 11.08
CA LEU A 25 -8.70 6.09 11.23
C LEU A 25 -8.97 5.42 12.59
N PRO A 26 -8.16 4.46 13.06
CA PRO A 26 -8.34 3.91 14.40
C PRO A 26 -8.16 4.96 15.50
N LEU A 27 -7.24 5.90 15.31
CA LEU A 27 -7.04 7.00 16.25
C LEU A 27 -8.27 7.91 16.33
N LEU A 28 -8.92 8.19 15.20
CA LEU A 28 -10.19 8.92 15.13
C LEU A 28 -11.34 8.16 15.80
N VAL A 29 -11.42 6.84 15.61
CA VAL A 29 -12.43 6.00 16.29
C VAL A 29 -12.18 5.95 17.79
N GLY A 30 -10.94 5.72 18.21
CA GLY A 30 -10.57 5.63 19.62
C GLY A 30 -10.72 6.96 20.37
N LEU A 31 -10.44 8.08 19.71
CA LEU A 31 -10.61 9.42 20.27
C LEU A 31 -12.01 9.99 20.06
N SER A 32 -12.95 9.26 19.44
CA SER A 32 -14.28 9.78 19.09
C SER A 32 -15.07 10.33 20.28
N VAL A 33 -14.78 9.87 21.49
CA VAL A 33 -15.38 10.34 22.75
C VAL A 33 -14.86 11.72 23.17
N PHE A 34 -13.67 12.12 22.71
CA PHE A 34 -13.01 13.37 23.09
C PHE A 34 -13.22 14.46 22.03
N VAL A 35 -13.45 15.69 22.51
CA VAL A 35 -13.54 16.89 21.64
C VAL A 35 -12.25 17.14 20.85
N VAL A 36 -11.11 16.65 21.34
CA VAL A 36 -9.79 16.74 20.69
C VAL A 36 -9.75 15.98 19.34
N VAL A 37 -10.71 15.11 19.05
CA VAL A 37 -10.77 14.41 17.76
C VAL A 37 -11.10 15.34 16.59
N LEU A 38 -11.85 16.43 16.83
CA LEU A 38 -12.29 17.37 15.79
C LEU A 38 -11.14 17.96 14.95
N PRO A 39 -10.06 18.52 15.55
CA PRO A 39 -8.94 19.03 14.77
C PRO A 39 -8.21 17.93 13.99
N ILE A 40 -8.04 16.74 14.58
CA ILE A 40 -7.40 15.60 13.91
C ILE A 40 -8.24 15.13 12.72
N LEU A 41 -9.56 15.05 12.91
CA LEU A 41 -10.52 14.67 11.89
C LEU A 41 -10.53 15.67 10.74
N TYR A 42 -10.47 16.97 11.05
CA TYR A 42 -10.40 18.01 10.04
C TYR A 42 -9.10 17.94 9.24
N ILE A 43 -7.95 17.77 9.90
CA ILE A 43 -6.66 17.60 9.19
C ILE A 43 -6.77 16.40 8.26
N PHE A 44 -7.25 15.26 8.75
CA PHE A 44 -7.42 14.04 7.96
C PHE A 44 -8.34 14.24 6.75
N LEU A 45 -9.52 14.82 6.94
CA LEU A 45 -10.48 15.10 5.87
C LEU A 45 -9.98 16.11 4.84
N TRP A 46 -9.08 17.00 5.24
CA TRP A 46 -8.52 18.02 4.37
C TRP A 46 -7.29 17.53 3.60
N THR A 47 -6.44 16.70 4.21
CA THR A 47 -5.27 16.12 3.57
C THR A 47 -5.64 14.97 2.64
N LEU A 48 -6.58 14.09 3.00
CA LEU A 48 -6.91 12.89 2.24
C LEU A 48 -7.24 13.18 0.75
N PRO A 49 -8.12 14.15 0.40
CA PRO A 49 -8.45 14.44 -0.99
C PRO A 49 -7.26 14.99 -1.77
N ARG A 50 -6.43 15.83 -1.14
CA ARG A 50 -5.23 16.42 -1.76
C ARG A 50 -4.18 15.36 -2.06
N LEU A 51 -4.05 14.41 -1.15
CA LEU A 51 -3.16 13.27 -1.28
C LEU A 51 -3.61 12.33 -2.41
N ILE A 52 -4.92 12.07 -2.53
CA ILE A 52 -5.50 11.32 -3.64
C ILE A 52 -5.26 12.03 -4.98
N LEU A 53 -5.34 13.37 -5.02
CA LEU A 53 -5.03 14.14 -6.23
C LEU A 53 -3.57 14.02 -6.64
N ILE A 54 -2.63 13.99 -5.69
CA ILE A 54 -1.22 13.76 -6.01
C ILE A 54 -1.05 12.41 -6.71
N ILE A 55 -1.69 11.35 -6.20
CA ILE A 55 -1.69 10.04 -6.89
C ILE A 55 -2.32 10.16 -8.26
N GLY A 56 -3.48 10.82 -8.36
CA GLY A 56 -4.17 11.06 -9.62
C GLY A 56 -3.26 11.71 -10.66
N TYR A 57 -2.55 12.77 -10.29
CA TYR A 57 -1.58 13.45 -11.15
C TYR A 57 -0.39 12.57 -11.53
N LEU A 58 0.16 11.77 -10.61
CA LEU A 58 1.16 10.78 -10.98
C LEU A 58 0.59 9.76 -11.98
N THR A 59 -0.65 9.33 -11.77
CA THR A 59 -1.32 8.36 -12.66
C THR A 59 -1.53 8.96 -14.05
N GLU A 60 -1.91 10.22 -14.14
CA GLU A 60 -2.04 10.95 -15.42
C GLU A 60 -0.69 11.12 -16.10
N LEU A 61 0.33 11.57 -15.37
CA LEU A 61 1.67 11.84 -15.91
C LEU A 61 2.31 10.59 -16.52
N PHE A 62 2.11 9.44 -15.89
CA PHE A 62 2.83 8.22 -16.24
C PHE A 62 2.00 7.16 -16.97
N VAL A 63 0.69 7.10 -16.72
CA VAL A 63 -0.22 6.10 -17.30
C VAL A 63 -1.17 6.73 -18.32
N GLY A 64 -1.29 8.06 -18.35
CA GLY A 64 -2.18 8.78 -19.29
C GLY A 64 -3.66 8.61 -18.97
N LEU A 65 -4.01 8.16 -17.76
CA LEU A 65 -5.41 8.09 -17.31
C LEU A 65 -5.84 9.46 -16.77
N PRO A 66 -7.01 9.98 -17.19
CA PRO A 66 -7.47 11.29 -16.76
C PRO A 66 -7.76 11.32 -15.26
N VAL A 67 -7.31 12.37 -14.58
CA VAL A 67 -7.55 12.59 -13.14
C VAL A 67 -9.04 12.84 -12.90
N PRO A 68 -9.65 12.26 -11.84
CA PRO A 68 -11.00 12.64 -11.43
C PRO A 68 -11.07 14.15 -11.13
N ILE A 69 -12.15 14.77 -11.60
CA ILE A 69 -12.32 16.21 -11.80
C ILE A 69 -12.13 16.98 -10.48
N LYS A 70 -11.34 18.06 -10.55
CA LYS A 70 -10.96 18.99 -9.46
C LYS A 70 -12.15 19.60 -8.70
N ASP A 71 -13.36 19.47 -9.22
CA ASP A 71 -14.60 20.08 -8.72
C ASP A 71 -15.23 19.35 -7.51
N ASP A 72 -14.78 18.13 -7.18
CA ASP A 72 -15.21 17.39 -5.99
C ASP A 72 -14.39 17.71 -4.72
N ILE A 73 -13.37 18.57 -4.82
CA ILE A 73 -12.64 19.05 -3.65
C ILE A 73 -13.60 19.95 -2.85
N PRO A 74 -13.81 19.70 -1.55
CA PRO A 74 -14.62 20.60 -0.73
C PRO A 74 -14.05 22.01 -0.85
N LYS A 75 -14.86 22.95 -1.36
CA LYS A 75 -14.49 24.37 -1.41
C LYS A 75 -14.03 24.81 -0.02
N GLU A 76 -13.01 25.66 0.05
CA GLU A 76 -12.47 26.12 1.34
C GLU A 76 -13.61 26.66 2.21
N ILE A 77 -13.88 25.96 3.31
CA ILE A 77 -14.88 26.40 4.28
C ILE A 77 -14.31 27.66 4.94
N VAL A 78 -15.01 28.78 4.82
CA VAL A 78 -14.64 30.06 5.42
C VAL A 78 -14.92 30.02 6.92
N GLY A 79 -13.95 30.44 7.76
CA GLY A 79 -14.10 30.48 9.22
C GLY A 79 -12.84 30.06 10.00
N SER A 80 -12.92 30.10 11.33
CA SER A 80 -11.87 29.61 12.24
C SER A 80 -11.70 28.09 12.13
N PHE A 81 -10.52 27.56 12.46
CA PHE A 81 -10.17 26.12 12.32
C PHE A 81 -11.22 25.19 12.95
N PHE A 82 -11.73 25.59 14.13
CA PHE A 82 -12.79 24.86 14.84
C PHE A 82 -14.14 24.89 14.09
N THR A 83 -14.48 26.02 13.49
CA THR A 83 -15.70 26.19 12.69
C THR A 83 -15.64 25.35 11.42
N LYS A 84 -14.45 25.27 10.79
CA LYS A 84 -14.22 24.40 9.62
C LYS A 84 -14.37 22.92 9.97
N ALA A 85 -13.81 22.48 11.10
CA ALA A 85 -13.95 21.11 11.59
C ALA A 85 -15.42 20.74 11.85
N LEU A 86 -16.15 21.61 12.56
CA LEU A 86 -17.57 21.43 12.86
C LEU A 86 -18.44 21.38 11.59
N ASN A 87 -18.16 22.27 10.63
CA ASN A 87 -18.89 22.30 9.37
C ASN A 87 -18.58 21.06 8.50
N ALA A 88 -17.34 20.57 8.51
CA ALA A 88 -16.96 19.35 7.81
C ALA A 88 -17.67 18.10 8.37
N VAL A 89 -17.85 18.02 9.70
CA VAL A 89 -18.59 16.90 10.34
C VAL A 89 -20.09 16.95 10.01
N LYS A 90 -20.67 18.15 9.89
CA LYS A 90 -22.09 18.33 9.58
C LYS A 90 -22.44 18.06 8.11
N ASP A 91 -21.44 17.98 7.22
CA ASP A 91 -21.68 17.68 5.81
C ASP A 91 -21.98 16.20 5.59
N LYS A 92 -23.22 15.90 5.17
CA LYS A 92 -23.68 14.55 4.84
C LYS A 92 -22.87 13.89 3.71
N ARG A 93 -22.20 14.67 2.85
CA ARG A 93 -21.33 14.16 1.79
C ARG A 93 -20.05 13.57 2.38
N ILE A 94 -19.48 14.27 3.37
CA ILE A 94 -18.27 13.84 4.09
C ILE A 94 -18.54 12.59 4.91
N GLY A 95 -19.68 12.51 5.61
CA GLY A 95 -20.09 11.32 6.35
C GLY A 95 -20.21 10.05 5.48
N LYS A 96 -20.80 10.17 4.28
CA LYS A 96 -20.88 9.04 3.33
C LYS A 96 -19.51 8.61 2.81
N SER A 97 -18.64 9.56 2.49
CA SER A 97 -17.26 9.30 2.06
C SER A 97 -16.45 8.59 3.16
N LEU A 98 -16.65 8.99 4.41
CA LEU A 98 -15.96 8.40 5.57
C LEU A 98 -16.43 6.96 5.83
N VAL A 99 -17.73 6.69 5.74
CA VAL A 99 -18.28 5.32 5.82
C VAL A 99 -17.75 4.44 4.67
N TYR A 100 -17.76 4.94 3.43
CA TYR A 100 -17.18 4.22 2.30
C TYR A 100 -15.68 3.93 2.51
N SER A 101 -14.94 4.92 3.02
CA SER A 101 -13.51 4.79 3.26
C SER A 101 -13.20 3.77 4.36
N MET A 102 -13.98 3.77 5.46
CA MET A 102 -13.80 2.84 6.57
C MET A 102 -14.22 1.41 6.24
N PHE A 103 -15.33 1.21 5.53
CA PHE A 103 -15.88 -0.13 5.31
C PHE A 103 -15.46 -0.77 3.99
N LEU A 104 -15.11 0.01 2.97
CA LEU A 104 -14.70 -0.52 1.66
C LEU A 104 -13.22 -0.28 1.38
N ALA A 105 -12.75 0.97 1.49
CA ALA A 105 -11.39 1.31 1.08
C ALA A 105 -10.34 0.72 2.02
N LEU A 106 -10.58 0.70 3.33
CA LEU A 106 -9.64 0.21 4.32
C LEU A 106 -9.47 -1.32 4.27
N PRO A 107 -10.53 -2.17 4.30
CA PRO A 107 -10.34 -3.61 4.18
C PRO A 107 -9.71 -4.03 2.86
N TYR A 108 -10.09 -3.36 1.76
CA TYR A 108 -9.47 -3.57 0.47
C TYR A 108 -7.99 -3.19 0.48
N GLY A 109 -7.66 -2.03 1.03
CA GLY A 109 -6.27 -1.57 1.18
C GLY A 109 -5.43 -2.56 1.97
N THR A 110 -5.95 -3.05 3.11
CA THR A 110 -5.26 -4.04 3.94
C THR A 110 -5.06 -5.35 3.20
N PHE A 111 -6.09 -5.86 2.51
CA PHE A 111 -5.99 -7.08 1.71
C PHE A 111 -4.92 -6.97 0.63
N VAL A 112 -4.91 -5.88 -0.14
CA VAL A 112 -3.91 -5.63 -1.17
C VAL A 112 -2.52 -5.50 -0.56
N PHE A 113 -2.39 -4.73 0.53
CA PHE A 113 -1.12 -4.55 1.22
C PHE A 113 -0.56 -5.88 1.76
N SER A 114 -1.38 -6.71 2.39
CA SER A 114 -0.97 -8.02 2.89
C SER A 114 -0.51 -8.94 1.76
N ILE A 115 -1.25 -9.02 0.65
CA ILE A 115 -0.85 -9.84 -0.51
C ILE A 115 0.45 -9.32 -1.12
N MET A 116 0.57 -8.01 -1.33
CA MET A 116 1.78 -7.42 -1.91
C MET A 116 2.99 -7.63 -1.01
N THR A 117 2.85 -7.42 0.30
CA THR A 117 3.92 -7.65 1.28
C THR A 117 4.32 -9.13 1.27
N PHE A 118 3.36 -10.05 1.31
CA PHE A 118 3.64 -11.48 1.24
C PHE A 118 4.40 -11.86 -0.05
N LEU A 119 3.94 -11.43 -1.21
CA LEU A 119 4.57 -11.78 -2.49
C LEU A 119 5.95 -11.14 -2.66
N LEU A 120 6.13 -9.89 -2.23
CA LEU A 120 7.43 -9.21 -2.26
C LEU A 120 8.41 -9.86 -1.28
N SER A 121 7.97 -10.17 -0.06
CA SER A 121 8.78 -10.89 0.93
C SER A 121 9.15 -12.27 0.44
N LEU A 122 8.22 -13.00 -0.20
CA LEU A 122 8.48 -14.32 -0.78
C LEU A 122 9.50 -14.24 -1.93
N SER A 123 9.29 -13.32 -2.87
CA SER A 123 10.22 -13.08 -3.99
C SER A 123 11.61 -12.69 -3.47
N GLY A 124 11.68 -11.77 -2.52
CA GLY A 124 12.93 -11.36 -1.89
C GLY A 124 13.62 -12.50 -1.14
N ALA A 125 12.87 -13.32 -0.40
CA ALA A 125 13.40 -14.48 0.30
C ALA A 125 13.97 -15.52 -0.67
N LEU A 126 13.29 -15.79 -1.78
CA LEU A 126 13.76 -16.71 -2.83
C LEU A 126 15.03 -16.21 -3.53
N ILE A 127 15.12 -14.91 -3.79
CA ILE A 127 16.32 -14.29 -4.37
C ILE A 127 17.49 -14.31 -3.36
N ALA A 128 17.22 -14.09 -2.08
CA ALA A 128 18.22 -14.06 -1.02
C ALA A 128 18.66 -15.48 -0.58
N MET A 129 17.83 -16.50 -0.82
CA MET A 129 18.08 -17.89 -0.42
C MET A 129 19.49 -18.41 -0.76
N PRO A 130 20.02 -18.30 -2.00
CA PRO A 130 21.37 -18.73 -2.32
C PRO A 130 22.46 -17.99 -1.53
N ILE A 131 22.24 -16.70 -1.24
CA ILE A 131 23.21 -15.87 -0.51
C ILE A 131 23.26 -16.33 0.95
N VAL A 132 22.10 -16.50 1.58
CA VAL A 132 21.99 -16.98 2.96
C VAL A 132 22.59 -18.37 3.10
N PHE A 133 22.33 -19.26 2.13
CA PHE A 133 22.93 -20.59 2.08
C PHE A 133 24.47 -20.52 1.99
N ALA A 134 25.02 -19.69 1.11
CA ALA A 134 26.47 -19.55 0.94
C ALA A 134 27.16 -19.03 2.22
N ILE A 135 26.55 -18.06 2.91
CA ILE A 135 27.06 -17.53 4.19
C ILE A 135 27.04 -18.62 5.27
N GLN A 136 25.91 -19.33 5.41
CA GLN A 136 25.79 -20.38 6.42
C GLN A 136 26.74 -21.56 6.16
N TYR A 137 26.89 -21.96 4.90
CA TYR A 137 27.81 -23.04 4.50
C TYR A 137 29.28 -22.70 4.77
N THR A 138 29.67 -21.43 4.65
CA THR A 138 31.08 -21.01 4.81
C THR A 138 31.46 -20.60 6.22
N GLN A 139 30.53 -19.99 6.96
CA GLN A 139 30.83 -19.36 8.26
C GLN A 139 30.04 -19.95 9.43
N SER A 140 28.93 -20.66 9.19
CA SER A 140 28.07 -21.25 10.23
C SER A 140 27.69 -20.28 11.37
N ILE A 141 27.53 -18.99 11.03
CA ILE A 141 27.28 -17.91 12.00
C ILE A 141 25.80 -17.57 12.17
N LEU A 142 24.91 -18.09 11.32
CA LEU A 142 23.48 -17.79 11.39
C LEU A 142 22.76 -18.92 12.14
N PRO A 143 21.86 -18.62 13.10
CA PRO A 143 21.07 -19.63 13.81
C PRO A 143 19.90 -20.09 12.92
N VAL A 144 20.20 -20.82 11.84
CA VAL A 144 19.23 -21.22 10.82
C VAL A 144 19.16 -22.75 10.72
N ASP A 145 18.45 -23.35 11.67
CA ASP A 145 18.39 -24.81 11.88
C ASP A 145 17.98 -25.61 10.62
N TRP A 146 17.13 -25.03 9.77
CA TRP A 146 16.67 -25.71 8.55
C TRP A 146 17.76 -25.83 7.49
N ILE A 147 18.74 -24.90 7.45
CA ILE A 147 19.87 -24.96 6.50
C ILE A 147 20.85 -26.03 6.95
N ASP A 148 21.15 -26.10 8.24
CA ASP A 148 22.05 -27.10 8.81
C ASP A 148 21.49 -28.52 8.61
N TRP A 149 20.17 -28.68 8.80
CA TRP A 149 19.48 -29.92 8.44
C TRP A 149 19.61 -30.25 6.95
N LEU A 150 19.44 -29.27 6.07
CA LEU A 150 19.52 -29.45 4.61
C LEU A 150 20.93 -29.89 4.18
N ILE A 151 21.97 -29.27 4.72
CA ILE A 151 23.38 -29.62 4.46
C ILE A 151 23.69 -31.03 4.96
N ALA A 152 23.13 -31.43 6.11
CA ALA A 152 23.37 -32.74 6.71
C ALA A 152 22.67 -33.91 5.97
N HIS A 153 21.51 -33.68 5.34
CA HIS A 153 20.68 -34.74 4.78
C HIS A 153 20.60 -34.74 3.24
N VAL A 154 20.93 -33.63 2.58
CA VAL A 154 20.85 -33.51 1.12
C VAL A 154 22.25 -33.33 0.53
N PRO A 155 22.66 -34.14 -0.44
CA PRO A 155 23.96 -33.96 -1.08
C PRO A 155 24.02 -32.60 -1.81
N LEU A 156 25.18 -31.96 -1.78
CA LEU A 156 25.41 -30.64 -2.41
C LEU A 156 24.96 -30.57 -3.86
N GLY A 157 25.14 -31.66 -4.62
CA GLY A 157 24.69 -31.75 -6.02
C GLY A 157 23.17 -31.64 -6.21
N GLY A 158 22.37 -31.94 -5.19
CA GLY A 158 20.92 -31.74 -5.18
C GLY A 158 20.50 -30.35 -4.67
N ILE A 159 21.29 -29.74 -3.78
CA ILE A 159 20.99 -28.41 -3.22
C ILE A 159 21.19 -27.30 -4.26
N ILE A 160 22.30 -27.35 -5.02
CA ILE A 160 22.65 -26.31 -5.98
C ILE A 160 21.54 -26.07 -7.03
N PRO A 161 20.97 -27.11 -7.69
CA PRO A 161 19.85 -26.93 -8.61
C PRO A 161 18.63 -26.30 -7.95
N ILE A 162 18.29 -26.68 -6.71
CA ILE A 162 17.16 -26.13 -5.97
C ILE A 162 17.36 -24.62 -5.74
N MET A 163 18.57 -24.21 -5.35
CA MET A 163 18.90 -22.79 -5.13
C MET A 163 18.82 -21.98 -6.43
N ILE A 164 19.31 -22.53 -7.53
CA ILE A 164 19.22 -21.91 -8.86
C ILE A 164 17.75 -21.72 -9.25
N VAL A 165 16.93 -22.77 -9.11
CA VAL A 165 15.50 -22.71 -9.41
C VAL A 165 14.80 -21.68 -8.52
N ALA A 166 15.07 -21.69 -7.20
CA ALA A 166 14.50 -20.72 -6.26
C ALA A 166 14.85 -19.28 -6.65
N PHE A 167 16.11 -19.00 -7.00
CA PHE A 167 16.56 -17.68 -7.44
C PHE A 167 15.82 -17.20 -8.69
N PHE A 168 15.75 -18.04 -9.73
CA PHE A 168 15.04 -17.69 -10.96
C PHE A 168 13.53 -17.56 -10.75
N LEU A 169 12.94 -18.39 -9.88
CA LEU A 169 11.53 -18.28 -9.51
C LEU A 169 11.26 -16.97 -8.76
N GLY A 170 12.16 -16.56 -7.86
CA GLY A 170 12.10 -15.29 -7.15
C GLY A 170 12.16 -14.09 -8.10
N ILE A 171 13.08 -14.10 -9.06
CA ILE A 171 13.17 -13.07 -10.12
C ILE A 171 11.90 -13.07 -10.98
N GLY A 172 11.42 -14.25 -11.38
CA GLY A 172 10.22 -14.41 -12.20
C GLY A 172 8.93 -13.96 -11.49
N LEU A 173 8.88 -14.07 -10.16
CA LEU A 173 7.77 -13.57 -9.34
C LEU A 173 7.68 -12.04 -9.36
N PHE A 174 8.79 -11.33 -9.41
CA PHE A 174 8.79 -9.87 -9.37
C PHE A 174 7.89 -9.19 -10.43
N PRO A 175 7.99 -9.50 -11.74
CA PRO A 175 7.08 -8.93 -12.74
C PRO A 175 5.63 -9.38 -12.54
N VAL A 176 5.38 -10.58 -12.02
CA VAL A 176 4.03 -11.04 -11.68
C VAL A 176 3.43 -10.15 -10.59
N VAL A 177 4.19 -9.84 -9.54
CA VAL A 177 3.77 -8.91 -8.48
C VAL A 177 3.45 -7.54 -9.04
N LEU A 178 4.29 -7.00 -9.93
CA LEU A 178 4.04 -5.70 -10.58
C LEU A 178 2.75 -5.71 -11.40
N GLN A 179 2.47 -6.78 -12.15
CA GLN A 179 1.24 -6.90 -12.93
C GLN A 179 0.00 -6.99 -12.04
N ILE A 180 0.06 -7.77 -10.96
CA ILE A 180 -1.03 -7.89 -9.99
C ILE A 180 -1.29 -6.54 -9.32
N SER A 181 -0.23 -5.85 -8.89
CA SER A 181 -0.30 -4.51 -8.31
C SER A 181 -0.99 -3.51 -9.25
N ASN A 182 -0.57 -3.46 -10.52
CA ASN A 182 -1.21 -2.60 -11.52
C ASN A 182 -2.69 -2.92 -11.73
N LYS A 183 -3.07 -4.20 -11.81
CA LYS A 183 -4.47 -4.61 -11.94
C LYS A 183 -5.32 -4.20 -10.74
N LEU A 184 -4.79 -4.38 -9.53
CA LEU A 184 -5.47 -3.99 -8.28
C LEU A 184 -5.60 -2.47 -8.15
N ALA A 185 -4.59 -1.71 -8.58
CA ALA A 185 -4.66 -0.25 -8.61
C ALA A 185 -5.76 0.24 -9.56
N ILE A 186 -5.84 -0.31 -10.78
CA ILE A 186 -6.90 0.02 -11.75
C ILE A 186 -8.28 -0.36 -11.19
N PHE A 187 -8.40 -1.53 -10.57
CA PHE A 187 -9.66 -1.96 -9.95
C PHE A 187 -10.09 -1.01 -8.83
N HIS A 188 -9.17 -0.61 -7.96
CA HIS A 188 -9.44 0.37 -6.91
C HIS A 188 -9.88 1.72 -7.47
N ALA A 189 -9.17 2.24 -8.49
CA ALA A 189 -9.53 3.49 -9.15
C ALA A 189 -10.95 3.45 -9.74
N ARG A 190 -11.34 2.32 -10.35
CA ARG A 190 -12.71 2.12 -10.87
C ARG A 190 -13.76 2.06 -9.75
N MET A 191 -13.46 1.44 -8.61
CA MET A 191 -14.36 1.43 -7.46
C MET A 191 -14.58 2.84 -6.91
N VAL A 192 -13.49 3.61 -6.75
CA VAL A 192 -13.55 5.01 -6.31
C VAL A 192 -14.35 5.86 -7.29
N GLN A 193 -14.13 5.69 -8.60
CA GLN A 193 -14.90 6.42 -9.62
C GLN A 193 -16.40 6.11 -9.52
N LYS A 194 -16.78 4.84 -9.35
CA LYS A 194 -18.19 4.45 -9.14
C LYS A 194 -18.79 4.94 -7.82
N ALA A 195 -17.96 5.16 -6.80
CA ALA A 195 -18.40 5.67 -5.50
C ALA A 195 -18.57 7.20 -5.49
N LEU A 196 -17.78 7.91 -6.30
CA LEU A 196 -17.80 9.38 -6.41
C LEU A 196 -18.78 9.87 -7.48
N VAL A 197 -18.89 9.17 -8.62
CA VAL A 197 -19.93 9.42 -9.62
C VAL A 197 -21.24 8.86 -9.05
N ARG A 198 -22.06 9.75 -8.51
CA ARG A 198 -23.48 9.46 -8.27
C ARG A 198 -24.21 9.28 -9.58
#